data_AF-A0A971KZZ5-F1
#
_entry.id   AF-A0A971KZZ5-F1
#
_cell.length_a   1.000
_cell.length_b   1.000
_cell.length_c   1.000
_cell.angle_alpha   90.00
_cell.angle_beta   90.00
_cell.angle_gamma   90.00
#
_symmetry.space_group_name_H-M   'P 1'
#
loop_
_entity.id
_entity.type
_entity.pdbx_description
1 polymer ?
#
loop_
_entity_poly.entity_id
_entity_poly.type
_entity_poly.pdbx_seq_one_letter_code
_entity_poly.pdbx_strand_id
1 'polypeptide(L)'
;MGKIFGIIPHQVAAYLISLAMAIAIARFLIPFLQRIRCGQPQREEGPASHKVKSGTPTFGGLIFLVPVVLVGGWFALMDHRILILILVTLGFGLIGFLDDYLKVVKKHNAGLSPRQKMLGL
;
A
#
# COMPACT_ATOMS: atom_id res chain seq x y z
N MET A 1 36.07 -7.43 0.90
CA MET A 1 34.59 -7.34 1.01
C MET A 1 34.07 -6.82 2.35
N GLY A 2 34.85 -6.76 3.44
CA GLY A 2 34.36 -6.30 4.76
C GLY A 2 34.31 -4.78 5.01
N LYS A 3 34.98 -3.95 4.21
CA LYS A 3 35.03 -2.48 4.43
C LYS A 3 33.86 -1.70 3.84
N ILE A 4 33.09 -2.29 2.91
CA ILE A 4 31.97 -1.62 2.24
C ILE A 4 30.74 -1.59 3.16
N PHE A 5 30.49 -2.67 3.90
CA PHE A 5 29.35 -2.79 4.82
C PHE A 5 29.47 -1.92 6.07
N GLY A 6 30.67 -1.44 6.43
CA GLY A 6 30.88 -0.50 7.53
C GLY A 6 30.63 0.97 7.18
N ILE A 7 30.51 1.29 5.88
CA ILE A 7 30.31 2.66 5.39
C ILE A 7 28.83 2.94 5.10
N ILE A 8 28.03 1.90 4.84
CA ILE A 8 26.62 2.05 4.51
C ILE A 8 25.84 2.37 5.80
N PRO A 9 25.19 3.54 5.90
CA PRO A 9 24.35 3.84 7.03
C PRO A 9 23.22 2.80 7.12
N HIS A 10 22.90 2.37 8.33
CA HIS A 10 21.80 1.42 8.57
C HIS A 10 20.47 1.89 7.95
N GLN A 11 20.26 3.21 7.80
CA GLN A 11 19.10 3.77 7.12
C GLN A 11 19.09 3.46 5.60
N VAL A 12 20.25 3.51 4.95
CA VAL A 12 20.37 3.18 3.51
C VAL A 12 20.12 1.69 3.28
N ALA A 13 20.63 0.84 4.18
CA ALA A 13 20.32 -0.58 4.15
C ALA A 13 18.81 -0.84 4.32
N ALA A 14 18.16 -0.16 5.27
CA ALA A 14 16.71 -0.24 5.47
C ALA A 14 15.91 0.16 4.22
N TYR A 15 16.33 1.24 3.55
CA TYR A 15 15.73 1.68 2.29
C TYR A 15 15.87 0.62 1.19
N LEU A 16 17.07 0.08 0.97
CA LEU A 16 17.29 -0.92 -0.07
C LEU A 16 16.54 -2.23 0.20
N ILE A 17 16.51 -2.68 1.46
CA ILE A 17 15.78 -3.89 1.88
C ILE A 17 14.27 -3.69 1.68
N SER A 18 13.72 -2.56 2.12
CA SER A 18 12.28 -2.26 1.96
C SER A 18 11.89 -2.13 0.49
N LEU A 19 12.73 -1.53 -0.35
CA LEU A 19 12.54 -1.44 -1.80
C LEU A 19 12.53 -2.84 -2.45
N ALA A 20 13.53 -3.66 -2.16
CA ALA A 20 13.61 -5.02 -2.70
C ALA A 20 12.38 -5.86 -2.31
N MET A 21 11.96 -5.72 -1.05
CA MET A 21 10.78 -6.40 -0.52
C MET A 21 9.49 -5.92 -1.17
N ALA A 22 9.33 -4.61 -1.40
CA ALA A 22 8.19 -4.06 -2.13
C ALA A 22 8.11 -4.60 -3.57
N ILE A 23 9.23 -4.65 -4.29
CA ILE A 23 9.27 -5.20 -5.66
C ILE A 23 8.89 -6.69 -5.66
N ALA A 24 9.43 -7.47 -4.71
CA ALA A 24 9.09 -8.88 -4.58
C ALA A 24 7.59 -9.07 -4.30
N ILE A 25 7.02 -8.33 -3.34
CA ILE A 25 5.59 -8.39 -3.02
C ILE A 25 4.75 -7.97 -4.22
N ALA A 26 5.11 -6.91 -4.92
CA ALA A 26 4.40 -6.43 -6.11
C ALA A 26 4.28 -7.54 -7.18
N ARG A 27 5.34 -8.31 -7.40
CA ARG A 27 5.37 -9.39 -8.40
C ARG A 27 4.31 -10.48 -8.13
N PHE A 28 4.00 -10.76 -6.87
CA PHE A 28 3.01 -11.75 -6.45
C PHE A 28 1.62 -11.13 -6.24
N LEU A 29 1.55 -9.95 -5.63
CA LEU A 29 0.29 -9.32 -5.24
C LEU A 29 -0.48 -8.77 -6.45
N ILE A 30 0.20 -8.19 -7.44
CA ILE A 30 -0.46 -7.66 -8.65
C ILE A 30 -1.26 -8.73 -9.40
N PRO A 31 -0.68 -9.89 -9.80
CA PRO A 31 -1.44 -10.92 -10.50
C PRO A 31 -2.52 -11.56 -9.62
N PHE A 32 -2.31 -11.64 -8.30
CA PHE A 32 -3.33 -12.11 -7.35
C PHE A 32 -4.54 -11.18 -7.33
N LEU A 33 -4.32 -9.86 -7.20
CA LEU A 33 -5.39 -8.87 -7.19
C LEU A 33 -6.12 -8.77 -8.54
N GLN A 34 -5.41 -8.99 -9.65
CA GLN A 34 -6.02 -9.09 -10.98
C GLN A 34 -6.95 -10.30 -11.11
N ARG A 35 -6.61 -11.45 -10.46
CA ARG A 35 -7.46 -12.65 -10.46
C ARG A 35 -8.76 -12.47 -9.67
N ILE A 36 -8.74 -11.68 -8.59
CA ILE A 36 -9.91 -11.45 -7.73
C ILE A 36 -10.94 -10.49 -8.39
N ARG A 37 -10.68 -10.02 -9.61
CA ARG A 37 -11.58 -9.11 -10.35
C ARG A 37 -11.91 -7.85 -9.55
N CYS A 38 -10.94 -7.32 -8.80
CA CYS A 38 -10.99 -5.98 -8.21
C CYS A 38 -10.80 -4.91 -9.32
N GLY A 39 -11.54 -5.02 -10.43
CA GLY A 39 -11.63 -4.01 -11.46
C GLY A 39 -12.71 -3.01 -11.05
N GLN A 40 -12.39 -1.73 -11.09
CA GLN A 40 -13.37 -0.69 -10.81
C GLN A 40 -14.65 -0.88 -11.66
N PRO A 41 -15.85 -0.75 -11.07
CA PRO A 41 -17.10 -0.75 -11.82
C PRO A 41 -17.07 0.39 -12.85
N GLN A 42 -17.24 0.02 -14.12
CA GLN A 42 -17.17 0.96 -15.24
C GLN A 42 -18.36 1.93 -15.17
N ARG A 43 -18.11 3.24 -15.25
CA ARG A 43 -19.15 4.19 -15.70
C ARG A 43 -19.24 4.05 -17.22
N GLU A 44 -20.44 3.78 -17.73
CA GLU A 44 -20.68 3.52 -19.15
C GLU A 44 -20.42 4.75 -20.06
N GLU A 45 -20.32 5.96 -19.50
CA GLU A 45 -20.30 7.23 -20.26
C GLU A 45 -18.91 7.76 -20.69
N GLY A 46 -17.80 7.01 -20.52
CA GLY A 46 -16.45 7.50 -20.82
C GLY A 46 -15.90 7.17 -22.24
N PRO A 47 -15.16 8.09 -22.91
CA PRO A 47 -14.60 7.87 -24.24
C PRO A 47 -13.62 6.68 -24.30
N ALA A 48 -13.63 5.95 -25.42
CA ALA A 48 -12.95 4.66 -25.59
C ALA A 48 -11.42 4.70 -25.36
N SER A 49 -10.77 5.85 -25.56
CA SER A 49 -9.34 6.08 -25.31
C SER A 49 -8.95 6.05 -23.82
N HIS A 50 -9.90 6.31 -22.91
CA HIS A 50 -9.68 6.21 -21.46
C HIS A 50 -9.91 4.79 -20.90
N LYS A 51 -10.35 3.83 -21.72
CA LYS A 51 -10.56 2.43 -21.32
C LYS A 51 -9.26 1.63 -21.13
N VAL A 52 -8.10 2.21 -21.45
CA VAL A 52 -6.77 1.55 -21.37
C VAL A 52 -6.18 1.53 -19.95
N LYS A 53 -6.74 2.30 -19.00
CA LYS A 53 -6.40 2.17 -17.55
C LYS A 53 -7.12 0.99 -16.88
N SER A 54 -7.68 0.06 -17.66
CA SER A 54 -8.42 -1.09 -17.13
C SER A 54 -7.47 -2.18 -16.65
N GLY A 55 -7.46 -2.46 -15.35
CA GLY A 55 -6.82 -3.64 -14.79
C GLY A 55 -5.71 -3.40 -13.77
N THR A 56 -5.41 -2.14 -13.44
CA THR A 56 -4.52 -1.83 -12.31
C THR A 56 -5.29 -2.08 -11.00
N PRO A 57 -4.85 -3.04 -10.18
CA PRO A 57 -5.60 -3.43 -8.99
C PRO A 57 -5.64 -2.33 -7.94
N THR A 58 -6.82 -2.14 -7.32
CA THR A 58 -7.15 -1.03 -6.40
C THR A 58 -6.58 -1.19 -4.97
N PHE A 59 -5.63 -2.10 -4.75
CA PHE A 59 -5.04 -2.38 -3.43
C PHE A 59 -3.51 -2.27 -3.40
N GLY A 60 -2.92 -1.46 -4.28
CA GLY A 60 -1.46 -1.29 -4.36
C GLY A 60 -0.81 -0.80 -3.06
N GLY A 61 -1.55 -0.12 -2.18
CA GLY A 61 -1.06 0.35 -0.88
C GLY A 61 -0.53 -0.77 0.02
N LEU A 62 -1.05 -2.01 -0.11
CA LEU A 62 -0.57 -3.16 0.64
C LEU A 62 0.90 -3.49 0.36
N ILE A 63 1.37 -3.20 -0.86
CA ILE A 63 2.77 -3.42 -1.28
C ILE A 63 3.72 -2.59 -0.43
N PHE A 64 3.29 -1.41 0.01
CA PHE A 64 4.10 -0.48 0.81
C PHE A 64 3.90 -0.68 2.31
N LEU A 65 2.68 -1.07 2.75
CA LEU A 65 2.40 -1.29 4.16
C LEU A 65 3.25 -2.43 4.74
N VAL A 66 3.41 -3.52 3.99
CA VAL A 66 4.11 -4.73 4.48
C VAL A 66 5.60 -4.48 4.76
N PRO A 67 6.39 -3.87 3.85
CA PRO A 67 7.77 -3.48 4.14
C PRO A 67 7.88 -2.46 5.27
N VAL A 68 6.97 -1.49 5.35
CA VAL A 68 6.98 -0.47 6.43
C VAL A 68 6.82 -1.12 7.80
N VAL A 69 5.92 -2.09 7.94
CA VAL A 69 5.69 -2.79 9.21
C VAL A 69 6.88 -3.70 9.55
N LEU A 70 7.39 -4.47 8.59
CA LEU A 70 8.47 -5.44 8.87
C LEU A 70 9.81 -4.76 9.10
N VAL A 71 10.22 -3.88 8.17
CA VAL A 71 11.50 -3.16 8.29
C VAL A 71 11.40 -2.08 9.37
N GLY A 72 10.33 -1.28 9.37
CA GLY A 72 10.13 -0.27 10.41
C GLY A 72 9.99 -0.88 11.81
N GLY A 73 9.31 -2.01 11.95
CA GLY A 73 9.18 -2.72 13.23
C GLY A 73 10.52 -3.19 13.79
N TRP A 74 11.43 -3.63 12.92
CA TRP A 74 12.81 -3.94 13.32
C TRP A 74 13.53 -2.71 13.89
N PHE A 75 13.37 -1.54 13.28
CA PHE A 75 13.93 -0.29 13.79
C PHE A 75 13.20 0.24 15.04
N ALA A 76 11.92 -0.08 15.20
CA ALA A 76 11.14 0.31 16.38
C ALA A 76 11.65 -0.35 17.67
N LEU A 77 12.35 -1.48 17.58
CA LEU A 77 13.05 -2.09 18.71
C LEU A 77 14.22 -1.24 19.23
N MET A 78 14.78 -0.39 18.36
CA MET A 78 15.88 0.53 18.72
C MET A 78 15.37 1.92 19.10
N ASP A 79 14.27 2.36 18.47
CA ASP A 79 13.64 3.65 18.77
C ASP A 79 12.11 3.53 18.81
N HIS A 80 11.57 3.60 20.02
CA HIS A 80 10.15 3.48 20.30
C HIS A 80 9.30 4.56 19.61
N ARG A 81 9.88 5.69 19.20
CA ARG A 81 9.17 6.74 18.45
C ARG A 81 8.71 6.24 17.08
N ILE A 82 9.46 5.31 16.48
CA ILE A 82 9.12 4.70 15.19
C ILE A 82 7.86 3.84 15.32
N LEU A 83 7.62 3.22 16.48
CA LEU A 83 6.41 2.44 16.72
C LEU A 83 5.15 3.31 16.58
N ILE A 84 5.17 4.53 17.12
CA ILE A 84 4.06 5.48 17.01
C ILE A 84 3.80 5.83 15.54
N LEU A 85 4.85 6.10 14.77
CA LEU A 85 4.73 6.39 13.33
C LEU A 85 4.13 5.22 12.55
N ILE A 86 4.55 3.99 12.86
CA ILE A 86 4.00 2.78 12.22
C ILE A 86 2.52 2.61 12.58
N LEU A 87 2.14 2.80 13.85
CA LEU A 87 0.74 2.69 14.28
C LEU A 87 -0.15 3.71 13.58
N VAL A 88 0.29 4.97 13.47
CA VAL A 88 -0.43 6.02 12.75
C VAL A 88 -0.55 5.65 11.26
N THR A 89 0.55 5.20 10.65
CA THR A 89 0.56 4.76 9.24
C THR A 89 -0.38 3.59 9.00
N LEU A 90 -0.44 2.63 9.92
CA LEU A 90 -1.37 1.51 9.89
C LEU A 90 -2.82 1.97 10.04
N GLY A 91 -3.10 2.90 10.94
CA GLY A 91 -4.44 3.48 11.12
C GLY A 91 -4.97 4.13 9.83
N PHE A 92 -4.18 5.00 9.23
CA PHE A 92 -4.52 5.62 7.93
C PHE A 92 -4.58 4.60 6.79
N GLY A 93 -3.66 3.62 6.80
CA GLY A 93 -3.63 2.53 5.83
C GLY A 93 -4.89 1.68 5.87
N LEU A 94 -5.42 1.39 7.07
CA LEU A 94 -6.66 0.64 7.26
C LEU A 94 -7.88 1.41 6.74
N ILE A 95 -7.94 2.71 6.97
CA ILE A 95 -9.03 3.57 6.46
C ILE A 95 -9.01 3.59 4.92
N GLY A 96 -7.82 3.75 4.32
CA GLY A 96 -7.65 3.68 2.87
C GLY A 96 -8.02 2.30 2.31
N PHE A 97 -7.57 1.23 2.96
CA PHE A 97 -7.91 -0.14 2.58
C PHE A 97 -9.42 -0.41 2.66
N LEU A 98 -10.09 0.08 3.70
CA LEU A 98 -11.54 -0.09 3.87
C LEU A 98 -12.32 0.70 2.81
N ASP A 99 -11.87 1.90 2.45
CA ASP A 99 -12.45 2.70 1.37
C ASP A 99 -12.35 2.00 0.01
N ASP A 100 -11.16 1.48 -0.31
CA ASP A 100 -10.94 0.78 -1.58
C ASP A 100 -11.63 -0.60 -1.60
N TYR A 101 -11.72 -1.28 -0.45
CA TYR A 101 -12.51 -2.51 -0.30
C TYR A 101 -14.00 -2.26 -0.56
N LEU A 102 -14.57 -1.22 0.05
CA LEU A 102 -15.98 -0.89 -0.12
C LEU A 102 -16.33 -0.49 -1.56
N LYS A 103 -15.44 0.25 -2.25
CA LYS A 103 -15.62 0.56 -3.68
C LYS A 103 -15.67 -0.69 -4.55
N VAL A 104 -14.80 -1.67 -4.27
CA VAL A 104 -14.73 -2.92 -5.03
C VAL A 104 -15.94 -3.81 -4.76
N VAL A 105 -16.32 -4.00 -3.49
CA VAL A 105 -17.44 -4.87 -3.11
C VAL A 105 -18.79 -4.27 -3.54
N LYS A 106 -19.00 -2.97 -3.31
CA LYS A 106 -20.30 -2.33 -3.61
C LYS A 106 -20.51 -2.00 -5.08
N LYS A 107 -19.50 -2.19 -5.96
CA LYS A 107 -19.55 -1.83 -7.39
C LYS A 107 -20.09 -0.41 -7.64
N HIS A 108 -19.90 0.51 -6.69
CA HIS A 108 -20.35 1.88 -6.76
C HIS A 108 -19.16 2.81 -6.51
N ASN A 109 -19.04 3.90 -7.28
CA ASN A 109 -17.91 4.84 -7.17
C ASN A 109 -17.89 5.64 -5.87
N ALA A 110 -18.96 5.56 -5.07
CA ALA A 110 -19.00 6.11 -3.72
C ALA A 110 -18.48 5.05 -2.73
N GLY A 111 -17.20 5.15 -2.35
CA GLY A 111 -16.60 4.37 -1.26
C GLY A 111 -17.15 4.79 0.11
N LEU A 112 -16.28 5.03 1.10
CA LEU A 112 -16.69 5.72 2.32
C LEU A 112 -17.23 7.11 1.97
N SER A 113 -18.29 7.53 2.66
CA SER A 113 -18.75 8.91 2.56
C SER A 113 -17.64 9.88 3.03
N PRO A 114 -17.54 11.10 2.46
CA PRO A 114 -16.53 12.08 2.87
C PRO A 114 -16.52 12.35 4.38
N ARG A 115 -17.70 12.32 5.02
CA ARG A 115 -17.85 12.46 6.47
C ARG A 115 -17.26 11.28 7.26
N GLN A 116 -17.39 10.05 6.76
CA GLN A 116 -16.79 8.88 7.41
C GLN A 116 -15.26 8.87 7.26
N LYS A 117 -14.73 9.38 6.14
CA LYS A 117 -13.28 9.58 6.00
C LYS A 117 -12.76 10.63 6.97
N MET A 118 -13.46 11.76 7.09
CA MET A 118 -13.08 12.83 8.04
C MET A 118 -13.23 12.44 9.51
N LEU A 119 -14.12 11.49 9.84
CA LEU A 119 -14.26 10.98 11.21
C LEU A 119 -13.16 9.99 11.58
N GLY A 120 -12.59 9.29 10.60
CA GLY A 120 -11.45 8.38 10.81
C GLY A 120 -10.09 9.08 10.75
N LEU A 121 -10.03 10.30 10.22
CA LEU A 121 -8.84 11.13 10.10
C LEU A 121 -8.68 12.05 11.31
#